data_AF-A0A3D5ZF92-F1
#
_entry.id   AF-A0A3D5ZF92-F1
#
_cell.length_a   1.000
_cell.length_b   1.000
_cell.length_c   1.000
_cell.angle_alpha   90.00
_cell.angle_beta   90.00
_cell.angle_gamma   90.00
#
_symmetry.space_group_name_H-M   'P 1'
#
loop_
_entity.id
_entity.type
_entity.pdbx_description
1 polymer ?
#
loop_
_entity_poly.entity_id
_entity_poly.type
_entity_poly.pdbx_seq_one_letter_code
_entity_poly.pdbx_strand_id
1 'polypeptide(L)'
;MMNKATDFGLAGRWQKLVLEFDRVASPVTRPLLEDLGGSVGLAGAMAHICARRLGEVVDQQVLVRELEEALLPHEEALWADLDAVSYRDPACHHPLEAMIFYKGFQSIAGYRAAHSWWHGGRQVEARYLQSRMAEVFTVDIHPACEIGEGLMIDHAHNVVIG
;
A
#
# COMPACT_ATOMS: atom_id res chain seq x y z
N MET A 1 16.65 -13.47 -27.69
CA MET A 1 15.20 -13.29 -27.90
C MET A 1 14.51 -13.54 -26.57
N MET A 2 14.19 -12.48 -25.81
CA MET A 2 13.46 -12.61 -24.54
C MET A 2 12.01 -12.94 -24.84
N ASN A 3 11.53 -14.01 -24.20
CA ASN A 3 10.19 -14.54 -24.33
C ASN A 3 9.20 -13.50 -23.80
N LYS A 4 8.37 -12.92 -24.68
CA LYS A 4 7.19 -12.13 -24.30
C LYS A 4 6.14 -13.10 -23.74
N ALA A 5 6.37 -13.61 -22.54
CA ALA A 5 5.34 -14.28 -21.78
C ALA A 5 4.34 -13.20 -21.33
N THR A 6 3.18 -13.17 -22.02
CA THR A 6 1.90 -12.57 -21.59
C THR A 6 2.02 -11.50 -20.51
N ASP A 7 2.22 -10.24 -20.94
CA ASP A 7 2.02 -9.08 -20.08
C ASP A 7 0.51 -8.94 -19.82
N PHE A 8 0.03 -9.69 -18.85
CA PHE A 8 -1.26 -9.40 -18.24
C PHE A 8 -1.05 -8.08 -17.50
N GLY A 9 -1.53 -6.96 -18.05
CA GLY A 9 -1.43 -5.65 -17.39
C GLY A 9 -1.94 -5.67 -15.94
N LEU A 10 -1.90 -4.54 -15.23
CA LEU A 10 -2.11 -4.48 -13.76
C LEU A 10 -3.30 -5.31 -13.24
N ALA A 11 -4.41 -5.34 -13.97
CA ALA A 11 -5.58 -6.16 -13.65
C ALA A 11 -5.29 -7.67 -13.56
N GLY A 12 -4.47 -8.23 -14.46
CA GLY A 12 -4.12 -9.65 -14.39
C GLY A 12 -3.01 -9.95 -13.40
N ARG A 13 -2.10 -9.00 -13.13
CA ARG A 13 -1.18 -9.07 -11.98
C ARG A 13 -1.98 -9.17 -10.67
N TRP A 14 -2.99 -8.33 -10.54
CA TRP A 14 -3.91 -8.33 -9.41
C TRP A 14 -4.66 -9.67 -9.27
N GLN A 15 -5.28 -10.16 -10.36
CA GLN A 15 -5.98 -11.45 -10.34
C GLN A 15 -5.07 -12.61 -9.91
N LYS A 16 -3.82 -12.63 -10.40
CA LYS A 16 -2.85 -13.65 -9.99
C LYS A 16 -2.56 -13.58 -8.48
N LEU A 17 -2.37 -12.38 -7.96
CA LEU A 17 -2.07 -12.14 -6.55
C LEU A 17 -3.27 -12.53 -5.64
N VAL A 18 -4.50 -12.27 -6.07
CA VAL A 18 -5.72 -12.73 -5.38
C VAL A 18 -5.84 -14.26 -5.40
N LEU A 19 -5.50 -14.92 -6.50
CA LEU A 19 -5.49 -16.39 -6.56
C LEU A 19 -4.42 -17.01 -5.63
N GLU A 20 -3.32 -16.29 -5.40
CA GLU A 20 -2.30 -16.70 -4.44
C GLU A 20 -2.80 -16.54 -2.99
N PHE A 21 -3.62 -15.51 -2.70
CA PHE A 21 -4.27 -15.32 -1.40
C PHE A 21 -5.01 -16.59 -0.95
N ASP A 22 -5.89 -17.13 -1.80
CA ASP A 22 -6.72 -18.29 -1.44
C ASP A 22 -5.89 -19.53 -1.11
N ARG A 23 -4.69 -19.64 -1.67
CA ARG A 23 -3.79 -20.77 -1.48
C ARG A 23 -3.00 -20.71 -0.17
N VAL A 24 -2.67 -19.50 0.30
CA VAL A 24 -1.79 -19.28 1.46
C VAL A 24 -2.55 -18.88 2.72
N ALA A 25 -3.83 -18.51 2.60
CA ALA A 25 -4.64 -18.09 3.74
C ALA A 25 -4.94 -19.24 4.72
N SER A 26 -4.46 -19.07 5.95
CA SER A 26 -4.78 -19.91 7.11
C SER A 26 -5.96 -19.33 7.90
N PRO A 27 -6.58 -20.07 8.84
CA PRO A 27 -7.59 -19.50 9.73
C PRO A 27 -7.13 -18.25 10.50
N VAL A 28 -5.83 -18.11 10.76
CA VAL A 28 -5.24 -16.94 11.45
C VAL A 28 -5.08 -15.74 10.52
N THR A 29 -4.65 -15.97 9.27
CA THR A 29 -4.33 -14.90 8.32
C THR A 29 -5.51 -14.53 7.42
N ARG A 30 -6.52 -15.39 7.30
CA ARG A 30 -7.69 -15.17 6.44
C ARG A 30 -8.42 -13.86 6.72
N PRO A 31 -8.72 -13.47 7.98
CA PRO A 31 -9.37 -12.18 8.24
C PRO A 31 -8.56 -10.97 7.77
N LEU A 32 -7.23 -11.10 7.66
CA LEU A 32 -6.39 -10.01 7.16
C LEU A 32 -6.56 -9.78 5.65
N LEU A 33 -6.97 -10.83 4.96
CA LEU A 33 -6.95 -10.95 3.51
C LEU A 33 -8.35 -10.90 2.86
N GLU A 34 -9.41 -11.15 3.64
CA GLU A 34 -10.81 -11.16 3.16
C GLU A 34 -11.18 -9.86 2.42
N ASP A 35 -10.80 -8.70 2.98
CA ASP A 35 -11.04 -7.40 2.35
C ASP A 35 -10.24 -7.20 1.04
N LEU A 36 -9.11 -7.89 0.89
CA LEU A 36 -8.28 -7.78 -0.31
C LEU A 36 -8.94 -8.50 -1.48
N GLY A 37 -9.57 -9.65 -1.27
CA GLY A 37 -10.22 -10.41 -2.34
C GLY A 37 -11.38 -9.68 -3.01
N GLY A 38 -12.02 -8.73 -2.31
CA GLY A 38 -13.10 -7.89 -2.85
C GLY A 38 -12.63 -6.60 -3.53
N SER A 39 -11.34 -6.25 -3.42
CA SER A 39 -10.79 -5.02 -3.96
C SER A 39 -10.55 -5.10 -5.47
N VAL A 40 -10.67 -3.96 -6.15
CA VAL A 40 -10.31 -3.83 -7.57
C VAL A 40 -8.91 -3.22 -7.68
N GLY A 41 -7.89 -4.06 -7.81
CA GLY A 41 -6.50 -3.62 -7.96
C GLY A 41 -5.74 -3.42 -6.63
N LEU A 42 -4.48 -3.02 -6.75
CA LEU A 42 -3.58 -2.86 -5.62
C LEU A 42 -3.93 -1.62 -4.78
N ALA A 43 -4.37 -0.53 -5.41
CA ALA A 43 -4.80 0.69 -4.74
C ALA A 43 -5.96 0.43 -3.78
N GLY A 44 -7.01 -0.27 -4.24
CA GLY A 44 -8.14 -0.66 -3.39
C GLY A 44 -7.70 -1.54 -2.22
N ALA A 45 -6.87 -2.55 -2.49
CA ALA A 45 -6.36 -3.44 -1.45
C ALA A 45 -5.54 -2.69 -0.39
N MET A 46 -4.68 -1.75 -0.82
CA MET A 46 -3.91 -0.91 0.08
C MET A 46 -4.77 0.11 0.82
N ALA A 47 -5.87 0.60 0.23
CA ALA A 47 -6.84 1.42 0.93
C ALA A 47 -7.48 0.68 2.11
N HIS A 48 -7.89 -0.58 1.91
CA HIS A 48 -8.39 -1.44 2.99
C HIS A 48 -7.35 -1.66 4.10
N ILE A 49 -6.10 -1.99 3.73
CA ILE A 49 -5.01 -2.20 4.69
C ILE A 49 -4.73 -0.91 5.47
N CYS A 50 -4.59 0.22 4.78
CA CYS A 50 -4.29 1.50 5.41
C CYS A 50 -5.45 1.95 6.31
N ALA A 51 -6.70 1.84 5.86
CA ALA A 51 -7.85 2.19 6.68
C ALA A 51 -7.90 1.37 7.99
N ARG A 52 -7.68 0.05 7.89
CA ARG A 52 -7.68 -0.84 9.07
C ARG A 52 -6.54 -0.53 10.04
N ARG A 53 -5.38 -0.13 9.53
CA ARG A 53 -4.17 0.12 10.35
C ARG A 53 -4.09 1.54 10.90
N LEU A 54 -4.63 2.52 10.19
CA LEU A 54 -4.44 3.94 10.46
C LEU A 54 -5.74 4.66 10.90
N GLY A 55 -6.91 4.08 10.62
CA GLY A 55 -8.23 4.67 10.92
C GLY A 55 -8.72 4.43 12.33
N GLU A 56 -8.13 5.09 13.34
CA GLU A 56 -8.54 4.89 14.74
C GLU A 56 -9.91 5.48 15.07
N VAL A 57 -10.18 6.71 14.62
CA VAL A 57 -11.39 7.47 15.00
C VAL A 57 -12.34 7.70 13.82
N VAL A 58 -11.91 7.35 12.61
CA VAL A 58 -12.67 7.57 11.37
C VAL A 58 -13.44 6.31 11.03
N ASP A 59 -14.68 6.46 10.58
CA ASP A 59 -15.46 5.33 10.07
C ASP A 59 -14.68 4.58 8.98
N GLN A 60 -14.60 3.25 9.12
CA GLN A 60 -13.75 2.42 8.28
C GLN A 60 -14.21 2.44 6.82
N GLN A 61 -15.52 2.42 6.55
CA GLN A 61 -16.04 2.41 5.18
C GLN A 61 -15.78 3.76 4.49
N VAL A 62 -15.97 4.86 5.23
CA VAL A 62 -15.63 6.20 4.76
C VAL A 62 -14.13 6.29 4.44
N LEU A 63 -13.28 5.85 5.36
CA LEU A 63 -11.83 5.96 5.17
C LEU A 63 -11.32 5.10 4.01
N VAL A 64 -11.85 3.88 3.82
CA VAL A 64 -11.50 3.04 2.67
C VAL A 64 -11.82 3.76 1.35
N ARG A 65 -13.04 4.28 1.21
CA ARG A 65 -13.46 4.97 -0.02
C ARG A 65 -12.57 6.17 -0.33
N GLU A 66 -12.27 6.98 0.68
CA GLU A 66 -11.46 8.18 0.52
C GLU A 66 -9.99 7.85 0.21
N LEU A 67 -9.43 6.79 0.80
CA LEU A 67 -8.08 6.32 0.51
C LEU A 67 -7.99 5.68 -0.86
N GLU A 68 -9.00 4.91 -1.28
CA GLU A 68 -9.03 4.30 -2.61
C GLU A 68 -9.00 5.39 -3.69
N GLU A 69 -9.86 6.40 -3.58
CA GLU A 69 -9.86 7.55 -4.50
C GLU A 69 -8.49 8.25 -4.55
N ALA A 70 -7.85 8.41 -3.39
CA ALA A 70 -6.52 9.03 -3.30
C ALA A 70 -5.38 8.17 -3.88
N LEU A 71 -5.53 6.84 -3.85
CA LEU A 71 -4.52 5.88 -4.28
C LEU A 71 -4.67 5.45 -5.75
N LEU A 72 -5.86 5.52 -6.33
CA LEU A 72 -6.11 5.12 -7.72
C LEU A 72 -5.13 5.75 -8.74
N PRO A 73 -4.77 7.05 -8.64
CA PRO A 73 -3.77 7.65 -9.54
C PRO A 73 -2.35 7.06 -9.41
N HIS A 74 -2.09 6.33 -8.32
CA HIS A 74 -0.78 5.77 -7.97
C HIS A 74 -0.70 4.25 -8.16
N GLU A 75 -1.67 3.61 -8.81
CA GLU A 75 -1.68 2.14 -9.01
C GLU A 75 -0.35 1.64 -9.62
N GLU A 76 0.16 2.30 -10.66
CA GLU A 76 1.44 1.93 -11.30
C GLU A 76 2.63 2.08 -10.34
N ALA A 77 2.70 3.20 -9.62
CA ALA A 77 3.77 3.46 -8.66
C ALA A 77 3.74 2.47 -7.48
N LEU A 78 2.56 2.08 -7.00
CA LEU A 78 2.39 1.05 -5.97
C LEU A 78 2.91 -0.30 -6.44
N TRP A 79 2.64 -0.68 -7.69
CA TRP A 79 3.19 -1.91 -8.27
C TRP A 79 4.71 -1.83 -8.39
N ALA A 80 5.26 -0.70 -8.83
CA ALA A 80 6.70 -0.50 -8.90
C ALA A 80 7.37 -0.58 -7.51
N ASP A 81 6.76 0.00 -6.48
CA ASP A 81 7.23 -0.10 -5.09
C ASP A 81 7.16 -1.54 -4.56
N LEU A 82 6.07 -2.25 -4.86
CA LEU A 82 5.91 -3.65 -4.46
C LEU A 82 6.94 -4.55 -5.16
N ASP A 83 7.21 -4.29 -6.43
CA ASP A 83 8.25 -4.96 -7.20
C ASP A 83 9.63 -4.66 -6.63
N ALA A 84 9.89 -3.41 -6.22
CA ALA A 84 11.14 -3.03 -5.58
C ALA A 84 11.36 -3.80 -4.27
N VAL A 85 10.35 -3.91 -3.42
CA VAL A 85 10.43 -4.71 -2.19
C VAL A 85 10.67 -6.19 -2.53
N SER A 86 9.84 -6.76 -3.39
CA SER A 86 9.89 -8.19 -3.74
C SER A 86 11.20 -8.60 -4.42
N TYR A 87 11.84 -7.70 -5.16
CA TYR A 87 13.08 -7.98 -5.87
C TYR A 87 14.33 -7.75 -5.01
N ARG A 88 14.31 -6.72 -4.15
CA ARG A 88 15.49 -6.26 -3.42
C ARG A 88 15.59 -6.83 -2.00
N ASP A 89 14.48 -7.24 -1.40
CA ASP A 89 14.47 -7.86 -0.08
C ASP A 89 14.61 -9.39 -0.17
N PRO A 90 15.74 -9.99 0.26
CA PRO A 90 15.90 -11.44 0.25
C PRO A 90 14.97 -12.17 1.24
N ALA A 91 14.39 -11.47 2.22
CA ALA A 91 13.43 -12.03 3.17
C ALA A 91 11.98 -11.98 2.66
N CYS A 92 11.72 -11.27 1.56
CA CYS A 92 10.40 -11.21 0.94
C CYS A 92 10.23 -12.39 -0.02
N HIS A 93 9.52 -13.43 0.42
CA HIS A 93 9.29 -14.60 -0.42
C HIS A 93 8.08 -14.45 -1.32
N HIS A 94 7.16 -13.53 -0.98
CA HIS A 94 5.92 -13.33 -1.71
C HIS A 94 5.44 -11.87 -1.64
N PRO A 95 4.96 -11.24 -2.73
CA PRO A 95 4.45 -9.87 -2.71
C PRO A 95 3.32 -9.63 -1.69
N LEU A 96 2.45 -10.62 -1.48
CA LEU A 96 1.44 -10.59 -0.42
C LEU A 96 2.03 -10.32 0.97
N GLU A 97 3.19 -10.88 1.30
CA GLU A 97 3.82 -10.67 2.61
C GLU A 97 4.19 -9.20 2.79
N ALA A 98 4.76 -8.59 1.75
CA ALA A 98 5.09 -7.17 1.73
C ALA A 98 3.83 -6.30 1.92
N MET A 99 2.75 -6.60 1.20
CA MET A 99 1.49 -5.86 1.33
C MET A 99 0.92 -5.88 2.76
N ILE A 100 0.88 -7.06 3.39
CA ILE A 100 0.14 -7.28 4.64
C ILE A 100 0.99 -6.95 5.87
N PHE A 101 2.30 -7.22 5.81
CA PHE A 101 3.16 -7.20 6.98
C PHE A 101 4.22 -6.10 6.95
N TYR A 102 4.62 -5.61 5.77
CA TYR A 102 5.76 -4.71 5.70
C TYR A 102 5.31 -3.27 5.84
N LYS A 103 5.47 -2.75 7.05
CA LYS A 103 5.14 -1.36 7.38
C LYS A 103 5.87 -0.34 6.51
N GLY A 104 7.05 -0.68 5.95
CA GLY A 104 7.73 0.15 4.97
C GLY A 104 6.89 0.35 3.71
N PHE A 105 6.46 -0.74 3.07
CA PHE A 105 5.58 -0.66 1.91
C PHE A 105 4.22 -0.01 2.24
N GLN A 106 3.62 -0.36 3.38
CA GLN A 106 2.37 0.25 3.84
C GLN A 106 2.50 1.76 4.07
N SER A 107 3.63 2.22 4.60
CA SER A 107 3.90 3.65 4.78
C SER A 107 4.11 4.39 3.47
N ILE A 108 4.68 3.74 2.44
CA ILE A 108 4.79 4.32 1.10
C ILE A 108 3.40 4.51 0.51
N ALA A 109 2.53 3.50 0.59
CA ALA A 109 1.14 3.63 0.13
C ALA A 109 0.40 4.75 0.88
N GLY A 110 0.48 4.79 2.21
CA GLY A 110 -0.12 5.85 3.01
C GLY A 110 0.42 7.24 2.66
N TYR A 111 1.72 7.38 2.38
CA TYR A 111 2.30 8.62 1.89
C TYR A 111 1.72 9.02 0.52
N ARG A 112 1.59 8.10 -0.44
CA ARG A 112 1.02 8.41 -1.76
C ARG A 112 -0.42 8.93 -1.66
N ALA A 113 -1.23 8.33 -0.77
CA ALA A 113 -2.57 8.84 -0.46
C ALA A 113 -2.52 10.25 0.17
N ALA A 114 -1.66 10.46 1.17
CA ALA A 114 -1.50 11.76 1.82
C ALA A 114 -1.01 12.83 0.84
N HIS A 115 -0.13 12.46 -0.09
CA HIS A 115 0.41 13.31 -1.15
C HIS A 115 -0.71 13.75 -2.11
N SER A 116 -1.57 12.82 -2.57
CA SER A 116 -2.75 13.16 -3.36
C SER A 116 -3.65 14.16 -2.65
N TRP A 117 -3.95 13.94 -1.37
CA TRP A 117 -4.76 14.88 -0.59
C TRP A 117 -4.09 16.24 -0.42
N TRP A 118 -2.79 16.27 -0.14
CA TRP A 118 -2.03 17.50 0.01
C TRP A 118 -2.12 18.38 -1.24
N HIS A 119 -1.86 17.81 -2.41
CA HIS A 119 -1.93 18.53 -3.68
C HIS A 119 -3.38 18.79 -4.16
N GLY A 120 -4.34 18.02 -3.66
CA GLY A 120 -5.78 18.29 -3.82
C GLY A 120 -6.35 19.35 -2.84
N GLY A 121 -5.52 19.97 -2.00
CA GLY A 121 -5.94 21.00 -1.04
C GLY A 121 -6.50 20.46 0.29
N ARG A 122 -6.54 19.14 0.47
CA ARG A 122 -7.03 18.42 1.66
C ARG A 122 -5.91 18.22 2.69
N GLN A 123 -5.31 19.33 3.12
CA GLN A 123 -4.10 19.28 3.96
C GLN A 123 -4.36 18.72 5.36
N VAL A 124 -5.56 18.88 5.92
CA VAL A 124 -5.90 18.33 7.24
C VAL A 124 -5.91 16.80 7.20
N GLU A 125 -6.50 16.22 6.16
CA GLU A 125 -6.52 14.76 5.95
C GLU A 125 -5.12 14.22 5.66
N ALA A 126 -4.34 14.93 4.85
CA ALA A 126 -2.94 14.58 4.60
C ALA A 126 -2.11 14.56 5.88
N ARG A 127 -2.26 15.56 6.76
CA ARG A 127 -1.57 15.63 8.06
C ARG A 127 -2.06 14.56 9.03
N TYR A 128 -3.36 14.29 9.04
CA TYR A 128 -3.92 13.19 9.83
C TYR A 128 -3.22 11.88 9.44
N LEU A 129 -3.18 11.58 8.14
CA LEU A 129 -2.57 10.33 7.67
C LEU A 129 -1.07 10.27 7.96
N GLN A 130 -0.33 11.37 7.74
CA GLN A 130 1.08 11.50 8.14
C GLN A 130 1.27 11.17 9.63
N SER A 131 0.48 11.78 10.51
CA SER A 131 0.58 11.55 11.96
C SER A 131 0.28 10.10 12.33
N ARG A 132 -0.73 9.48 11.71
CA ARG A 132 -1.05 8.06 11.94
C ARG A 132 0.07 7.14 11.48
N MET A 133 0.71 7.43 10.36
CA MET A 133 1.87 6.66 9.90
C MET A 133 3.07 6.80 10.84
N ALA A 134 3.34 8.01 11.34
CA ALA A 134 4.39 8.25 12.31
C ALA A 134 4.17 7.44 13.60
N GLU A 135 2.93 7.36 14.08
CA GLU A 135 2.56 6.61 15.29
C GLU A 135 2.57 5.09 15.08
N VAL A 136 1.92 4.60 14.02
CA VAL A 136 1.69 3.15 13.82
C VAL A 136 2.88 2.47 13.13
N PHE A 137 3.53 3.16 12.19
CA PHE A 137 4.62 2.59 11.39
C PHE A 137 5.99 3.11 11.77
N THR A 138 6.09 4.15 12.62
CA THR A 138 7.34 4.85 12.93
C THR A 138 8.01 5.42 11.69
N VAL A 139 7.20 5.86 10.73
CA VAL A 139 7.62 6.47 9.46
C VAL A 139 6.90 7.81 9.32
N ASP A 140 7.65 8.89 9.29
CA ASP A 140 7.15 10.26 9.15
C ASP A 140 7.62 10.85 7.82
N ILE A 141 6.73 10.81 6.81
CA ILE A 141 7.00 11.37 5.49
C ILE A 141 6.06 12.55 5.30
N HIS A 142 6.63 13.74 5.09
CA HIS A 142 5.86 14.94 4.83
C HIS A 142 5.07 14.81 3.51
N PRO A 143 3.74 15.07 3.50
CA PRO A 143 2.93 14.86 2.31
C PRO A 143 3.33 15.70 1.09
N ALA A 144 3.95 16.86 1.31
CA ALA A 144 4.48 17.72 0.24
C ALA A 144 5.76 17.21 -0.43
N CYS A 145 6.40 16.17 0.10
CA CYS A 145 7.60 15.62 -0.54
C CYS A 145 7.26 15.09 -1.93
N GLU A 146 8.20 15.23 -2.85
CA GLU A 146 8.11 14.64 -4.19
C GLU A 146 8.99 13.38 -4.21
N ILE A 147 8.35 12.21 -4.15
CA ILE A 147 9.02 10.91 -4.14
C ILE A 147 8.61 10.14 -5.39
N GLY A 148 9.61 9.60 -6.11
CA GLY A 148 9.39 8.77 -7.29
C GLY A 148 8.77 7.40 -6.98
N GLU A 149 8.90 6.48 -7.93
CA GLU A 149 8.40 5.10 -7.86
C GLU A 149 9.52 4.07 -7.68
N GLY A 150 9.17 2.85 -7.29
CA GLY A 150 10.15 1.79 -7.04
C GLY A 150 10.93 2.00 -5.74
N LEU A 151 10.28 2.62 -4.76
CA LEU A 151 10.83 2.86 -3.43
C LEU A 151 10.72 1.61 -2.56
N MET A 152 11.76 1.37 -1.77
CA MET A 152 11.76 0.36 -0.71
C MET A 152 12.25 1.02 0.57
N ILE A 153 11.48 0.87 1.65
CA ILE A 153 11.89 1.25 3.00
C ILE A 153 12.02 -0.04 3.81
N ASP A 154 13.26 -0.47 4.03
CA ASP A 154 13.54 -1.68 4.81
C ASP A 154 13.46 -1.39 6.32
N HIS A 155 12.87 -2.31 7.07
CA HIS A 155 12.57 -2.24 8.51
C HIS A 155 11.73 -1.04 9.00
N ALA A 156 11.71 0.08 8.28
CA ALA A 156 10.91 1.28 8.45
C ALA A 156 10.84 1.83 9.88
N HIS A 157 11.91 1.71 10.65
CA HIS A 157 11.94 2.20 12.02
C HIS A 157 12.59 3.58 12.10
N ASN A 158 11.86 4.56 12.64
CA ASN A 158 12.29 5.95 12.81
C ASN A 158 12.76 6.63 11.51
N VAL A 159 12.09 6.34 10.40
CA VAL A 159 12.36 7.02 9.12
C VAL A 159 11.68 8.37 9.12
N VAL A 160 12.41 9.43 8.77
CA VAL A 160 11.89 10.80 8.65
C VAL A 160 12.30 11.38 7.31
N ILE A 161 11.32 11.85 6.53
CA ILE A 161 11.51 12.55 5.25
C ILE A 161 10.67 13.83 5.30
N GLY A 162 11.33 14.98 5.46
CA GLY A 162 10.71 16.29 5.66
C GLY A 162 10.46 17.07 4.38
#